data_AF-A0AAW1MJP5-F1
#
_entry.id   AF-A0AAW1MJP5-F1
#
_cell.length_a   1.000
_cell.length_b   1.000
_cell.length_c   1.000
_cell.angle_alpha   90.00
_cell.angle_beta   90.00
_cell.angle_gamma   90.00
#
_symmetry.space_group_name_H-M   'P 1'
#
loop_
_entity.id
_entity.type
_entity.pdbx_description
1 polymer ?
#
loop_
_entity_poly.entity_id
_entity_poly.type
_entity_poly.pdbx_seq_one_letter_code
_entity_poly.pdbx_strand_id
1 'polypeptide(L)'
;MTWEDRAVNLDDIQVDNTNQYQQVLTGVKFFADQSPTRFNNESIHLNLKIRMTDFNFETGKLFVDHGAHAWYRKIDKEFLGHKSRSHIPMRTKSKNTSISKTNHFVEFTPTGIFEDSQNKVPAHSVGDGCEWNSNIQMEISFPHARSKISTENLDISTRAKSRNTMVSNGDQYVAFTHTDIAKDVGQTTIPFLDSQNVVTKVPTPLVGAGLYYKSSPGYGGFIGLKIITYDFTKHL
;
A
#
# COMPACT_ATOMS: atom_id res chain seq x y z
N MET A 1 1.88 20.77 -1.88
CA MET A 1 1.75 19.46 -1.20
C MET A 1 2.20 19.66 0.22
N THR A 2 1.28 19.62 1.17
CA THR A 2 1.66 19.54 2.59
C THR A 2 2.21 18.13 2.82
N TRP A 3 3.14 17.97 3.76
CA TRP A 3 3.73 16.66 4.10
C TRP A 3 2.66 15.64 4.56
N GLU A 4 1.50 16.13 4.98
CA GLU A 4 0.32 15.37 5.39
C GLU A 4 -0.25 14.46 4.28
N ASP A 5 0.11 14.70 3.02
CA ASP A 5 -0.34 13.88 1.88
C ASP A 5 0.56 12.66 1.60
N ARG A 6 1.61 12.40 2.40
CA ARG A 6 2.50 11.24 2.23
C ARG A 6 2.12 10.15 3.21
N ALA A 7 1.12 9.33 2.90
CA ALA A 7 0.69 8.26 3.80
C ALA A 7 0.53 6.91 3.09
N VAL A 8 0.44 5.85 3.90
CA VAL A 8 0.10 4.50 3.44
C VAL A 8 -1.14 3.99 4.17
N ASN A 9 -2.05 3.39 3.42
CA ASN A 9 -3.21 2.71 3.97
C ASN A 9 -2.81 1.32 4.47
N LEU A 10 -3.16 1.00 5.72
CA LEU A 10 -2.83 -0.24 6.41
C LEU A 10 -3.96 -1.25 6.23
N ASP A 11 -4.21 -1.60 4.98
CA ASP A 11 -5.34 -2.41 4.59
C ASP A 11 -5.03 -3.90 4.64
N ASP A 12 -6.02 -4.68 5.09
CA ASP A 12 -6.08 -6.12 4.93
C ASP A 12 -6.99 -6.41 3.75
N ILE A 13 -6.44 -7.10 2.76
CA ILE A 13 -7.18 -7.49 1.57
C ILE A 13 -7.21 -9.01 1.56
N GLN A 14 -8.41 -9.54 1.69
CA GLN A 14 -8.71 -10.96 1.64
C GLN A 14 -9.93 -11.16 0.74
N VAL A 15 -9.92 -12.25 -0.02
CA VAL A 15 -11.08 -12.67 -0.80
C VAL A 15 -11.73 -13.85 -0.11
N ASP A 16 -13.03 -13.72 0.14
CA ASP A 16 -13.83 -14.81 0.68
C ASP A 16 -14.04 -15.88 -0.38
N ASN A 17 -13.48 -17.06 -0.12
CA ASN A 17 -13.58 -18.23 -1.00
C ASN A 17 -14.92 -18.97 -0.80
N THR A 18 -16.04 -18.28 -1.01
CA THR A 18 -17.41 -18.83 -0.84
C THR A 18 -18.03 -19.35 -2.13
N ASN A 19 -17.35 -19.22 -3.27
CA ASN A 19 -17.85 -19.62 -4.59
C ASN A 19 -17.31 -21.00 -5.01
N GLN A 20 -17.88 -21.54 -6.10
CA GLN A 20 -17.50 -22.83 -6.71
C GLN A 20 -16.00 -22.96 -7.02
N TYR A 21 -15.32 -21.85 -7.33
CA TYR A 21 -13.86 -21.78 -7.47
C TYR A 21 -13.29 -20.97 -6.31
N GLN A 22 -12.28 -21.54 -5.66
CA GLN A 22 -11.54 -20.87 -4.61
C GLN A 22 -10.33 -20.15 -5.20
N GLN A 23 -9.96 -19.00 -4.65
CA GLN A 23 -8.85 -18.21 -5.15
C GLN A 23 -7.66 -18.21 -4.20
N VAL A 24 -6.48 -18.08 -4.77
CA VAL A 24 -5.22 -17.92 -4.03
C VAL A 24 -4.47 -16.67 -4.48
N LEU A 25 -3.74 -16.07 -3.54
CA LEU A 25 -2.87 -14.92 -3.76
C LEU A 25 -1.69 -15.32 -4.64
N THR A 26 -1.55 -14.65 -5.78
CA THR A 26 -0.45 -14.87 -6.74
C THR A 26 0.36 -13.62 -7.03
N GLY A 27 -0.01 -12.48 -6.45
CA GLY A 27 0.73 -11.24 -6.63
C GLY A 27 0.35 -10.15 -5.65
N VAL A 28 1.27 -9.23 -5.42
CA VAL A 28 1.05 -8.00 -4.66
C VAL A 28 1.62 -6.83 -5.44
N LYS A 29 1.04 -5.66 -5.28
CA LYS A 29 1.50 -4.43 -5.93
C LYS A 29 1.14 -3.22 -5.09
N PHE A 30 2.03 -2.25 -5.04
CA PHE A 30 1.72 -0.92 -4.52
C PHE A 30 1.20 0.01 -5.62
N PHE A 31 0.29 0.90 -5.26
CA PHE A 31 -0.19 1.97 -6.13
C PHE A 31 -0.50 3.21 -5.31
N ALA A 32 -0.38 4.40 -5.91
CA ALA A 32 -0.84 5.64 -5.32
C ALA A 32 -2.22 5.98 -5.88
N ASP A 33 -3.16 6.35 -5.01
CA ASP A 33 -4.51 6.76 -5.40
C ASP A 33 -5.08 7.77 -4.40
N GLN A 34 -6.13 8.48 -4.82
CA GLN A 34 -6.89 9.33 -3.92
C GLN A 34 -7.45 8.49 -2.77
N SER A 35 -7.14 8.91 -1.56
CA SER A 35 -7.61 8.31 -0.33
C SER A 35 -8.14 9.44 0.54
N PRO A 36 -9.43 9.79 0.38
CA PRO A 36 -10.05 10.79 1.23
C PRO A 36 -9.83 10.43 2.70
N THR A 37 -9.47 11.44 3.46
CA THR A 37 -9.42 11.36 4.92
C THR A 37 -10.59 12.16 5.47
N ARG A 38 -10.86 12.00 6.77
CA ARG A 38 -11.88 12.80 7.47
C ARG A 38 -11.73 14.31 7.26
N PHE A 39 -10.51 14.79 6.98
CA PHE A 39 -10.18 16.22 6.92
C PHE A 39 -9.75 16.71 5.53
N ASN A 40 -9.35 15.81 4.63
CA ASN A 40 -8.88 16.17 3.30
C ASN A 40 -9.33 15.14 2.26
N ASN A 41 -10.14 15.58 1.30
CA ASN A 41 -10.69 14.73 0.24
C ASN A 41 -9.72 14.54 -0.94
N GLU A 42 -8.59 15.23 -0.97
CA GLU A 42 -7.62 15.21 -2.07
C GLU A 42 -6.29 14.52 -1.69
N SER A 43 -6.18 13.95 -0.49
CA SER A 43 -4.98 13.22 -0.07
C SER A 43 -4.70 12.02 -0.96
N ILE A 44 -3.42 11.77 -1.24
CA ILE A 44 -2.96 10.67 -2.09
C ILE A 44 -2.17 9.70 -1.23
N HIS A 45 -2.68 8.49 -1.03
CA HIS A 45 -2.00 7.49 -0.22
C HIS A 45 -1.38 6.40 -1.09
N LEU A 46 -0.30 5.80 -0.57
CA LEU A 46 0.18 4.51 -1.03
C LEU A 46 -0.80 3.43 -0.55
N ASN A 47 -1.16 2.53 -1.45
CA ASN A 47 -2.15 1.49 -1.22
C ASN A 47 -1.61 0.14 -1.70
N LEU A 48 -2.11 -0.94 -1.10
CA LEU A 48 -1.84 -2.32 -1.53
C LEU A 48 -2.94 -2.78 -2.51
N LYS A 49 -2.56 -3.45 -3.60
CA LYS A 49 -3.43 -4.36 -4.35
C LYS A 49 -2.88 -5.77 -4.26
N ILE A 50 -3.79 -6.74 -4.26
CA ILE A 50 -3.44 -8.14 -4.35
C ILE A 50 -3.99 -8.72 -5.65
N ARG A 51 -3.26 -9.66 -6.25
CA ARG A 51 -3.74 -10.46 -7.38
C ARG A 51 -4.22 -11.80 -6.85
N MET A 52 -5.48 -12.10 -7.07
CA MET A 52 -6.05 -13.40 -6.77
C MET A 52 -6.25 -14.19 -8.06
N THR A 53 -6.03 -15.49 -7.99
CA THR A 53 -6.15 -16.40 -9.12
C THR A 53 -6.91 -17.65 -8.70
N ASP A 54 -7.85 -18.07 -9.53
CA ASP A 54 -8.62 -19.29 -9.30
C ASP A 54 -7.68 -20.50 -9.18
N PHE A 55 -7.97 -21.35 -8.21
CA PHE A 55 -7.15 -22.49 -7.85
C PHE A 55 -8.03 -23.71 -7.57
N ASN A 56 -7.65 -24.83 -8.18
CA ASN A 56 -8.28 -26.11 -7.93
C ASN A 56 -7.52 -26.83 -6.79
N PHE A 57 -8.16 -26.92 -5.63
CA PHE A 57 -7.58 -27.54 -4.44
C PHE A 57 -7.42 -29.06 -4.54
N GLU A 58 -8.21 -29.73 -5.39
CA GLU A 58 -8.11 -31.18 -5.62
C GLU A 58 -6.87 -31.53 -6.46
N THR A 59 -6.60 -30.72 -7.49
CA THR A 59 -5.52 -30.96 -8.45
C THR A 59 -4.23 -30.22 -8.12
N GLY A 60 -4.29 -29.22 -7.23
CA GLY A 60 -3.18 -28.34 -6.89
C GLY A 60 -2.78 -27.38 -8.01
N LYS A 61 -3.66 -27.11 -8.98
CA LYS A 61 -3.36 -26.30 -10.17
C LYS A 61 -4.05 -24.94 -10.14
N LEU A 62 -3.32 -23.92 -10.59
CA LEU A 62 -3.88 -22.60 -10.92
C LEU A 62 -4.60 -22.67 -12.25
N PHE A 63 -5.74 -21.99 -12.36
CA PHE A 63 -6.35 -21.67 -13.64
C PHE A 63 -5.67 -20.40 -14.18
N VAL A 64 -5.02 -20.50 -15.34
CA VAL A 64 -4.20 -19.40 -15.91
C VAL A 64 -4.88 -18.76 -17.13
N ASP A 65 -6.10 -19.18 -17.45
CA ASP A 65 -6.86 -18.65 -18.58
C ASP A 65 -7.20 -17.17 -18.40
N HIS A 66 -7.39 -16.47 -19.53
CA HIS A 66 -7.77 -15.06 -19.54
C HIS A 66 -9.11 -14.87 -18.79
N GLY A 67 -9.04 -14.29 -17.59
CA GLY A 67 -10.19 -14.08 -16.70
C GLY A 67 -10.14 -14.85 -15.37
N ALA A 68 -9.26 -15.84 -15.24
CA ALA A 68 -9.10 -16.62 -14.00
C ALA A 68 -8.35 -15.87 -12.87
N HIS A 69 -8.04 -14.58 -13.07
CA HIS A 69 -7.38 -13.75 -12.08
C HIS A 69 -7.90 -12.32 -12.08
N ALA A 70 -7.92 -11.69 -10.91
CA ALA A 70 -8.32 -10.31 -10.73
C ALA A 70 -7.45 -9.59 -9.69
N TRP A 71 -7.34 -8.27 -9.84
CA TRP A 71 -6.67 -7.41 -8.87
C TRP A 71 -7.68 -6.83 -7.89
N TYR A 72 -7.51 -7.12 -6.62
CA TYR A 72 -8.37 -6.65 -5.54
C TYR A 72 -7.72 -5.46 -4.83
N ARG A 73 -8.55 -4.47 -4.52
CA ARG A 73 -8.16 -3.30 -3.72
C ARG A 73 -9.25 -2.94 -2.73
N LYS A 74 -8.85 -2.24 -1.68
CA LYS A 74 -9.76 -1.66 -0.70
C LYS A 74 -10.08 -0.22 -1.06
N ILE A 75 -11.37 0.12 -1.04
CA ILE A 75 -11.86 1.48 -1.29
C ILE A 75 -12.80 1.93 -0.17
N ASP A 76 -12.81 3.23 0.11
CA ASP A 76 -13.75 3.82 1.07
C ASP A 76 -15.14 3.98 0.41
N LYS A 77 -16.23 3.58 1.07
CA LYS A 77 -17.60 3.70 0.51
C LYS A 77 -17.96 5.12 0.11
N GLU A 78 -17.50 6.11 0.86
CA GLU A 78 -17.70 7.54 0.57
C GLU A 78 -17.11 7.96 -0.79
N PHE A 79 -16.15 7.20 -1.31
CA PHE A 79 -15.50 7.46 -2.59
C PHE A 79 -16.29 6.95 -3.81
N LEU A 80 -17.25 6.04 -3.63
CA LEU A 80 -18.07 5.51 -4.74
C LEU A 80 -18.93 6.59 -5.43
N GLY A 81 -19.13 7.74 -4.79
CA GLY A 81 -19.85 8.89 -5.36
C GLY A 81 -19.00 9.93 -6.10
N HIS A 82 -17.67 9.91 -5.93
CA HIS A 82 -16.78 10.92 -6.50
C HIS A 82 -15.92 10.31 -7.62
N LYS A 83 -16.16 10.73 -8.88
CA LYS A 83 -15.32 10.34 -10.03
C LYS A 83 -13.86 10.67 -9.74
N SER A 84 -13.00 9.65 -9.75
CA SER A 84 -11.54 9.74 -9.60
C SER A 84 -11.00 10.93 -10.41
N ARG A 85 -10.50 11.96 -9.73
CA ARG A 85 -9.94 13.14 -10.40
C ARG A 85 -8.56 12.77 -10.94
N SER A 86 -8.35 12.88 -12.25
CA SER A 86 -7.13 12.50 -12.98
C SER A 86 -5.86 13.32 -12.66
N HIS A 87 -5.87 14.16 -11.61
CA HIS A 87 -4.81 15.14 -11.33
C HIS A 87 -3.68 14.61 -10.40
N ILE A 88 -3.67 13.31 -10.10
CA ILE A 88 -2.67 12.58 -9.31
C ILE A 88 -1.34 12.49 -10.12
N PRO A 89 -0.14 12.29 -9.51
CA PRO A 89 1.16 12.16 -10.20
C PRO A 89 1.28 11.08 -11.30
N MET A 90 0.19 10.43 -11.69
CA MET A 90 -0.02 9.81 -12.99
C MET A 90 -0.10 10.82 -14.16
N ARG A 91 0.40 12.05 -13.99
CA ARG A 91 0.38 13.11 -15.02
C ARG A 91 1.12 12.77 -16.31
N THR A 92 1.92 11.69 -16.30
CA THR A 92 2.49 11.17 -17.53
C THR A 92 1.57 10.10 -18.13
N LYS A 93 1.19 10.28 -19.40
CA LYS A 93 0.54 9.24 -20.20
C LYS A 93 1.49 8.07 -20.50
N SER A 94 2.79 8.20 -20.20
CA SER A 94 3.77 7.14 -20.43
C SER A 94 3.66 6.03 -19.38
N LYS A 95 3.77 4.78 -19.83
CA LYS A 95 3.90 3.62 -18.93
C LYS A 95 5.15 3.82 -18.07
N ASN A 96 5.00 3.82 -16.75
CA ASN A 96 6.14 3.73 -15.85
C ASN A 96 6.87 2.42 -16.13
N THR A 97 8.12 2.51 -16.55
CA THR A 97 9.03 1.37 -16.72
C THR A 97 9.97 1.31 -15.54
N SER A 98 10.39 0.10 -15.15
CA SER A 98 11.42 -0.05 -14.13
C SER A 98 12.71 0.56 -14.66
N ILE A 99 13.17 1.65 -14.03
CA ILE A 99 14.47 2.26 -14.34
C ILE A 99 15.57 1.80 -13.37
N SER A 100 15.21 1.06 -12.32
CA SER A 100 16.16 0.48 -11.39
C SER A 100 16.87 -0.73 -12.02
N LYS A 101 18.17 -0.83 -11.75
CA LYS A 101 18.99 -2.02 -12.02
C LYS A 101 19.38 -2.66 -10.68
N THR A 102 19.93 -3.87 -10.73
CA THR A 102 20.55 -4.51 -9.56
C THR A 102 21.52 -3.54 -8.87
N ASN A 103 21.46 -3.44 -7.55
CA ASN A 103 22.25 -2.54 -6.69
C ASN A 103 21.97 -1.03 -6.82
N HIS A 104 20.89 -0.62 -7.49
CA HIS A 104 20.38 0.75 -7.33
C HIS A 104 19.66 0.89 -5.98
N PHE A 105 19.83 2.03 -5.33
CA PHE A 105 19.05 2.42 -4.14
C PHE A 105 18.27 3.70 -4.42
N VAL A 106 17.20 3.90 -3.66
CA VAL A 106 16.44 5.16 -3.64
C VAL A 106 16.78 5.84 -2.33
N GLU A 107 17.38 7.03 -2.42
CA GLU A 107 17.57 7.88 -1.26
C GLU A 107 16.35 8.78 -1.07
N PHE A 108 15.77 8.76 0.12
CA PHE A 108 14.69 9.67 0.50
C PHE A 108 15.30 10.86 1.22
N THR A 109 15.46 11.98 0.53
CA THR A 109 15.91 13.23 1.16
C THR A 109 14.71 14.08 1.57
N PRO A 110 14.78 14.80 2.72
CA PRO A 110 13.85 15.87 3.00
C PRO A 110 13.87 16.85 1.81
N THR A 111 12.70 17.26 1.32
CA THR A 111 12.62 18.38 0.39
C THR A 111 13.09 19.61 1.14
N GLY A 112 14.31 20.09 0.87
CA GLY A 112 14.87 21.27 1.52
C GLY A 112 13.99 22.50 1.34
N ILE A 113 14.09 23.45 2.29
CA ILE A 113 13.55 24.81 2.17
C ILE A 113 14.45 25.58 1.20
N PHE A 114 14.47 25.21 -0.08
CA PHE A 114 15.06 26.03 -1.13
C PHE A 114 14.13 25.97 -2.34
N GLU A 115 13.62 27.15 -2.71
CA GLU A 115 12.87 27.38 -3.93
C GLU A 115 13.66 26.87 -5.14
N ASP A 116 13.07 25.93 -5.87
CA ASP A 116 13.64 25.38 -7.08
C ASP A 116 13.53 26.43 -8.21
N SER A 117 14.49 27.35 -8.27
CA SER A 117 14.66 28.22 -9.43
C SER A 117 15.31 27.41 -10.54
N GLN A 118 14.50 27.08 -11.55
CA GLN A 118 14.90 26.73 -12.92
C GLN A 118 15.50 25.34 -13.14
N ASN A 119 14.64 24.32 -13.29
CA ASN A 119 14.88 23.24 -14.25
C ASN A 119 13.56 22.66 -14.80
N LYS A 120 12.97 23.36 -15.78
CA LYS A 120 11.85 22.83 -16.58
C LYS A 120 12.42 21.93 -17.69
N VAL A 121 12.20 20.63 -17.58
CA VAL A 121 12.43 19.68 -18.67
C VAL A 121 11.26 19.78 -19.69
N PRO A 122 11.49 19.76 -21.02
CA PRO A 122 10.42 20.01 -21.99
C PRO A 122 9.42 18.85 -22.06
N ALA A 123 8.12 19.17 -22.07
CA ALA A 123 7.07 18.20 -22.34
C ALA A 123 6.95 17.95 -23.85
N HIS A 124 7.14 16.70 -24.28
CA HIS A 124 6.85 16.26 -25.64
C HIS A 124 5.39 15.78 -25.75
N SER A 125 4.65 16.37 -26.69
CA SER A 125 3.25 16.04 -27.00
C SER A 125 3.19 14.90 -28.02
N VAL A 126 2.62 13.74 -27.66
CA VAL A 126 2.20 12.71 -28.64
C VAL A 126 0.96 11.96 -28.13
N GLY A 127 -0.07 11.92 -29.00
CA GLY A 127 -0.99 10.79 -29.22
C GLY A 127 -2.01 10.43 -28.13
N ASP A 128 -3.28 10.60 -28.45
CA ASP A 128 -4.40 10.07 -27.66
C ASP A 128 -4.56 8.55 -27.87
N GLY A 129 -4.75 7.82 -26.76
CA GLY A 129 -5.04 6.40 -26.76
C GLY A 129 -4.32 5.65 -25.65
N CYS A 130 -4.89 5.65 -24.43
CA CYS A 130 -4.53 4.69 -23.39
C CYS A 130 -5.82 4.06 -22.87
N GLU A 131 -6.28 3.03 -23.57
CA GLU A 131 -7.21 2.06 -23.01
C GLU A 131 -6.43 1.11 -22.06
N TRP A 132 -7.02 0.85 -20.89
CA TRP A 132 -6.53 -0.10 -19.90
C TRP A 132 -6.81 -1.53 -20.38
N ASN A 133 -5.95 -2.09 -21.20
CA ASN A 133 -6.22 -3.40 -21.79
C ASN A 133 -5.79 -4.51 -20.82
N SER A 134 -6.77 -5.22 -20.23
CA SER A 134 -6.74 -6.59 -19.66
C SER A 134 -6.52 -6.86 -18.14
N ASN A 135 -6.94 -6.01 -17.19
CA ASN A 135 -6.97 -6.42 -15.77
C ASN A 135 -8.30 -6.08 -15.09
N ILE A 136 -9.11 -7.09 -14.77
CA ILE A 136 -10.32 -6.93 -13.94
C ILE A 136 -9.89 -6.38 -12.58
N GLN A 137 -10.42 -5.21 -12.21
CA GLN A 137 -10.23 -4.61 -10.90
C GLN A 137 -11.48 -4.85 -10.06
N MET A 138 -11.29 -5.48 -8.90
CA MET A 138 -12.36 -5.76 -7.95
C MET A 138 -12.19 -4.86 -6.72
N GLU A 139 -13.28 -4.27 -6.29
CA GLU A 139 -13.30 -3.29 -5.20
C GLU A 139 -13.97 -3.90 -3.98
N ILE A 140 -13.22 -3.98 -2.88
CA ILE A 140 -13.75 -4.34 -1.58
C ILE A 140 -14.05 -3.04 -0.85
N SER A 141 -15.33 -2.79 -0.62
CA SER A 141 -15.82 -1.51 -0.13
C SER A 141 -16.07 -1.56 1.38
N PHE A 142 -15.56 -0.57 2.11
CA PHE A 142 -15.66 -0.54 3.57
C PHE A 142 -16.48 0.65 4.08
N PRO A 143 -17.22 0.46 5.19
CA PRO A 143 -18.29 1.36 5.60
C PRO A 143 -17.84 2.72 6.15
N HIS A 144 -16.57 2.88 6.53
CA HIS A 144 -16.09 4.07 7.23
C HIS A 144 -14.78 4.58 6.63
N ALA A 145 -14.56 5.89 6.73
CA ALA A 145 -13.27 6.51 6.43
C ALA A 145 -12.16 5.97 7.35
N ARG A 146 -10.95 5.81 6.79
CA ARG A 146 -9.79 5.32 7.55
C ARG A 146 -9.37 6.30 8.65
N SER A 147 -8.92 5.78 9.79
CA SER A 147 -8.40 6.58 10.90
C SER A 147 -6.87 6.77 10.82
N LYS A 148 -6.37 7.97 11.16
CA LYS A 148 -4.93 8.28 11.18
C LYS A 148 -4.29 7.72 12.45
N ILE A 149 -3.20 6.98 12.29
CA ILE A 149 -2.28 6.68 13.40
C ILE A 149 -1.39 7.90 13.62
N SER A 150 -1.39 8.44 14.85
CA SER A 150 -0.53 9.58 15.18
C SER A 150 0.94 9.18 15.18
N THR A 151 1.75 9.98 14.49
CA THR A 151 3.21 9.85 14.41
C THR A 151 3.94 11.11 14.91
N GLU A 152 3.26 11.94 15.69
CA GLU A 152 3.78 13.22 16.18
C GLU A 152 4.85 13.03 17.27
N ASN A 153 5.92 13.82 17.19
CA ASN A 153 6.98 13.89 18.20
C ASN A 153 7.62 12.53 18.56
N LEU A 154 7.65 11.63 17.58
CA LEU A 154 8.25 10.30 17.74
C LEU A 154 9.76 10.32 17.42
N ASP A 155 10.53 9.56 18.18
CA ASP A 155 11.97 9.40 17.99
C ASP A 155 12.30 8.30 16.96
N ILE A 156 13.57 8.20 16.58
CA ILE A 156 14.07 7.22 15.62
C ILE A 156 13.79 5.79 16.09
N SER A 157 13.09 5.00 15.27
CA SER A 157 12.63 3.64 15.61
C SER A 157 13.75 2.68 16.04
N THR A 158 14.96 2.83 15.51
CA THR A 158 16.11 1.97 15.84
C THR A 158 16.77 2.30 17.18
N ARG A 159 16.42 3.43 17.82
CA ARG A 159 16.87 3.78 19.17
C ARG A 159 16.02 3.12 20.27
N ALA A 160 14.88 2.52 19.91
CA ALA A 160 14.00 1.86 20.85
C ALA A 160 14.68 0.66 21.52
N LYS A 161 14.65 0.60 22.86
CA LYS A 161 15.14 -0.54 23.64
C LYS A 161 14.08 -1.62 23.86
N SER A 162 12.81 -1.24 23.78
CA SER A 162 11.67 -2.16 23.90
C SER A 162 11.35 -2.83 22.56
N ARG A 163 10.69 -3.99 22.63
CA ARG A 163 10.15 -4.65 21.43
C ARG A 163 8.96 -3.86 20.88
N ASN A 164 8.93 -3.70 19.56
CA ASN A 164 7.77 -3.13 18.88
C ASN A 164 6.57 -4.09 18.94
N THR A 165 5.40 -3.56 19.27
CA THR A 165 4.12 -4.29 19.25
C THR A 165 3.28 -3.83 18.07
N MET A 166 2.40 -4.70 17.56
CA MET A 166 1.43 -4.29 16.55
C MET A 166 0.53 -3.19 17.13
N VAL A 167 0.48 -2.03 16.47
CA VAL A 167 -0.32 -0.87 16.89
C VAL A 167 -1.50 -0.66 15.96
N SER A 168 -1.32 -0.98 14.67
CA SER A 168 -2.41 -0.88 13.70
C SER A 168 -3.50 -1.90 13.94
N ASN A 169 -4.73 -1.45 13.84
CA ASN A 169 -5.91 -2.25 13.57
C ASN A 169 -6.32 -2.04 12.09
N GLY A 170 -7.29 -2.80 11.60
CA GLY A 170 -7.84 -2.57 10.26
C GLY A 170 -8.43 -1.15 10.12
N ASP A 171 -8.57 -0.68 8.87
CA ASP A 171 -9.16 0.63 8.54
C ASP A 171 -8.37 1.84 9.06
N GLN A 172 -7.05 1.75 8.99
CA GLN A 172 -6.15 2.81 9.42
C GLN A 172 -5.16 3.21 8.33
N TYR A 173 -4.57 4.38 8.50
CA TYR A 173 -3.45 4.83 7.68
C TYR A 173 -2.39 5.49 8.56
N VAL A 174 -1.14 5.49 8.09
CA VAL A 174 -0.03 6.15 8.77
C VAL A 174 0.72 7.04 7.78
N ALA A 175 1.06 8.25 8.22
CA ALA A 175 1.81 9.21 7.43
C ALA A 175 3.32 9.02 7.60
N PHE A 176 4.06 9.12 6.50
CA PHE A 176 5.49 9.33 6.51
C PHE A 176 5.77 10.77 6.93
N THR A 177 6.48 10.94 8.03
CA THR A 177 6.84 12.23 8.62
C THR A 177 8.28 12.19 9.13
N HIS A 178 8.77 13.32 9.62
CA HIS A 178 10.05 13.39 10.28
C HIS A 178 9.94 13.02 11.77
N THR A 179 11.06 12.62 12.37
CA THR A 179 11.19 12.47 13.81
C THR A 179 11.02 13.79 14.56
N ASP A 180 10.82 13.72 15.87
CA ASP A 180 10.72 14.88 16.75
C ASP A 180 11.87 15.88 16.50
N ILE A 181 11.51 17.13 16.25
CA ILE A 181 12.44 18.23 16.00
C ILE A 181 13.35 18.44 17.22
N ALA A 182 12.83 18.30 18.44
CA ALA A 182 13.61 18.49 19.66
C ALA A 182 14.62 17.34 19.91
N LYS A 183 14.41 16.16 19.33
CA LYS A 183 15.27 14.98 19.56
C LYS A 183 16.33 14.77 18.49
N ASP A 184 16.02 15.08 17.24
CA ASP A 184 16.89 14.80 16.09
C ASP A 184 16.75 15.83 14.96
N VAL A 185 16.22 17.02 15.27
CA VAL A 185 16.03 18.11 14.30
C VAL A 185 15.18 17.69 13.09
N GLY A 186 14.35 16.65 13.25
CA GLY A 186 13.54 16.10 12.16
C GLY A 186 14.33 15.55 10.97
N GLN A 187 15.57 15.07 11.19
CA GLN A 187 16.42 14.57 10.11
C GLN A 187 15.98 13.20 9.58
N THR A 188 15.27 12.41 10.39
CA THR A 188 14.93 11.02 10.06
C THR A 188 13.48 10.89 9.62
N THR A 189 13.23 10.22 8.48
CA THR A 189 11.86 9.87 8.04
C THR A 189 11.37 8.62 8.76
N ILE A 190 10.17 8.68 9.33
CA ILE A 190 9.46 7.59 10.01
C ILE A 190 8.04 7.47 9.45
N PRO A 191 7.42 6.29 9.50
CA PRO A 191 7.97 5.00 9.93
C PRO A 191 8.94 4.38 8.92
N PHE A 192 9.76 3.43 9.36
CA PHE A 192 10.60 2.62 8.47
C PHE A 192 9.82 1.49 7.81
N LEU A 193 10.34 0.94 6.71
CA LEU A 193 9.81 -0.29 6.10
C LEU A 193 10.50 -1.51 6.70
N ASP A 194 9.70 -2.47 7.14
CA ASP A 194 10.17 -3.78 7.59
C ASP A 194 10.29 -4.70 6.37
N SER A 195 11.54 -5.03 6.01
CA SER A 195 11.89 -5.88 4.87
C SER A 195 12.04 -7.36 5.24
N GLN A 196 11.69 -7.75 6.46
CA GLN A 196 11.78 -9.16 6.87
C GLN A 196 10.87 -10.06 6.03
N ASN A 197 11.34 -11.29 5.80
CA ASN A 197 10.58 -12.30 5.08
C ASN A 197 9.25 -12.61 5.79
N VAL A 198 8.17 -12.64 5.01
CA VAL A 198 6.84 -13.00 5.47
C VAL A 198 6.44 -14.27 4.73
N VAL A 199 6.63 -15.41 5.39
CA VAL A 199 6.46 -16.74 4.80
C VAL A 199 5.66 -17.64 5.75
N THR A 200 4.96 -18.63 5.19
CA THR A 200 4.30 -19.65 6.01
C THR A 200 5.31 -20.73 6.40
N LYS A 201 5.20 -21.25 7.63
CA LYS A 201 6.05 -22.37 8.08
C LYS A 201 5.67 -23.68 7.37
N VAL A 202 4.39 -23.87 7.10
CA VAL A 202 3.85 -25.00 6.34
C VAL A 202 3.34 -24.45 5.00
N PRO A 203 3.59 -25.12 3.85
CA PRO A 203 3.03 -24.72 2.57
C PRO A 203 1.51 -24.59 2.67
N THR A 204 1.00 -23.36 2.64
CA THR A 204 -0.41 -23.05 2.87
C THR A 204 -0.88 -22.07 1.80
N PRO A 205 -2.00 -22.35 1.12
CA PRO A 205 -2.61 -21.41 0.21
C PRO A 205 -2.90 -20.08 0.91
N LEU A 206 -2.51 -18.99 0.27
CA LEU A 206 -2.72 -17.64 0.77
C LEU A 206 -4.01 -17.09 0.17
N VAL A 207 -4.88 -16.51 0.99
CA VAL A 207 -6.16 -15.92 0.56
C VAL A 207 -6.17 -14.40 0.63
N GLY A 208 -5.07 -13.83 1.09
CA GLY A 208 -4.96 -12.40 1.25
C GLY A 208 -3.58 -11.96 1.66
N ALA A 209 -3.39 -10.65 1.62
CA ALA A 209 -2.23 -9.97 2.15
C ALA A 209 -2.67 -8.62 2.72
N GLY A 210 -1.86 -8.08 3.61
CA GLY A 210 -2.10 -6.77 4.18
C GLY A 210 -0.81 -6.09 4.61
N LEU A 211 -1.01 -4.88 5.13
CA LEU A 211 0.05 -4.12 5.77
C LEU A 211 -0.28 -3.97 7.25
N TYR A 212 0.76 -3.93 8.08
CA TYR A 212 0.61 -3.60 9.49
C TYR A 212 1.63 -2.55 9.89
N TYR A 213 1.31 -1.80 10.94
CA TYR A 213 2.22 -0.90 11.61
C TYR A 213 2.49 -1.40 13.03
N LYS A 214 3.78 -1.51 13.37
CA LYS A 214 4.24 -1.84 14.72
C LYS A 214 5.14 -0.75 15.26
N SER A 215 5.05 -0.47 16.56
CA SER A 215 5.91 0.51 17.20
C SER A 215 6.14 0.22 18.68
N SER A 216 7.10 0.93 19.26
CA SER A 216 7.33 1.07 20.69
C SER A 216 6.88 2.47 21.14
N PRO A 217 6.41 2.65 22.38
CA PRO A 217 6.01 3.96 22.89
C PRO A 217 7.12 5.02 22.70
N GLY A 218 6.77 6.14 22.06
CA GLY A 218 7.69 7.26 21.82
C GLY A 218 8.57 7.14 20.56
N TYR A 219 8.41 6.08 19.76
CA TYR A 219 9.23 5.81 18.58
C TYR A 219 8.40 5.69 17.30
N GLY A 220 9.02 6.00 16.15
CA GLY A 220 8.36 6.09 14.84
C GLY A 220 7.91 4.77 14.20
N GLY A 221 8.26 3.62 14.78
CA GLY A 221 7.82 2.30 14.34
C GLY A 221 8.25 1.86 12.94
N PHE A 222 7.58 0.81 12.46
CA PHE A 222 7.84 0.10 11.20
C PHE A 222 6.52 -0.31 10.53
N ILE A 223 6.46 -0.21 9.20
CA ILE A 223 5.41 -0.79 8.35
C ILE A 223 5.91 -2.12 7.80
N GLY A 224 5.16 -3.20 8.01
CA GLY A 224 5.49 -4.53 7.46
C GLY A 224 4.36 -5.13 6.63
N LEU A 225 4.73 -6.10 5.79
CA LEU A 225 3.77 -6.96 5.09
C LEU A 225 3.26 -8.05 6.02
N LYS A 226 2.00 -8.46 5.84
CA LYS A 226 1.45 -9.70 6.42
C LYS A 226 0.74 -10.50 5.35
N ILE A 227 0.73 -11.81 5.53
CA ILE A 227 0.03 -12.77 4.67
C ILE A 227 -1.15 -13.36 5.44
N ILE A 228 -2.24 -13.65 4.74
CA ILE A 228 -3.44 -14.25 5.31
C ILE A 228 -3.58 -15.64 4.72
N THR A 229 -3.61 -16.64 5.60
CA THR A 229 -3.67 -18.06 5.21
C THR A 229 -5.10 -18.55 5.09
N TYR A 230 -5.30 -19.52 4.21
CA TYR A 230 -6.55 -20.25 4.13
C TYR A 230 -6.88 -20.95 5.45
N ASP A 231 -8.14 -20.86 5.88
CA ASP A 231 -8.65 -21.58 7.04
C ASP A 231 -9.26 -22.93 6.61
N PHE A 232 -8.52 -24.00 6.87
CA PHE A 232 -8.93 -25.37 6.52
C PHE A 232 -10.01 -25.95 7.43
N THR A 233 -10.28 -25.35 8.59
CA THR A 233 -11.31 -25.85 9.52
C THR A 233 -12.70 -25.88 8.90
N LYS A 234 -12.91 -25.14 7.81
CA LYS A 234 -14.15 -25.12 7.04
C LYS A 234 -14.41 -26.41 6.22
N HIS A 235 -13.43 -27.31 6.12
CA HIS A 235 -13.50 -28.54 5.31
C HIS A 235 -13.15 -29.81 6.10
N LEU A 236 -13.04 -29.71 7.42
CA LEU A 236 -12.83 -30.83 8.34
C LEU A 236 -14.16 -31.19 9.02
#